data_AF-A0A2V7FJZ7-F1
#
_entry.id   AF-A0A2V7FJZ7-F1
#
_cell.length_a   1.000
_cell.length_b   1.000
_cell.length_c   1.000
_cell.angle_alpha   90.00
_cell.angle_beta   90.00
_cell.angle_gamma   90.00
#
_symmetry.space_group_name_H-M   'P 1'
#
loop_
_entity.id
_entity.type
_entity.pdbx_description
1 polymer ?
#
loop_
_entity_poly.entity_id
_entity_poly.type
_entity_poly.pdbx_seq_one_letter_code
_entity_poly.pdbx_strand_id
1 'polypeptide(L)' 'MYNRYGEYAADVRLLVQSLDASGTVVGQRVVWGPTGVGGFGRAYFDVRSLPAADHYHVFVWDYRLIQAAGVLP' A
#
# COMPACT_ATOMS: atom_id res chain seq x y z
N MET A 1 -3.94 -0.63 5.59
CA MET A 1 -2.85 -1.58 5.29
C MET A 1 -2.27 -2.11 6.60
N TYR A 2 -1.95 -3.40 6.67
CA TYR A 2 -1.36 -4.05 7.86
C TYR A 2 -0.02 -4.68 7.51
N ASN A 3 1.01 -4.44 8.32
CA ASN A 3 2.32 -5.06 8.18
C ASN A 3 2.32 -6.40 8.94
N ARG A 4 2.70 -7.48 8.26
CA ARG A 4 2.79 -8.82 8.86
C ARG A 4 4.20 -9.19 9.30
N TYR A 5 5.16 -8.31 9.09
CA TYR A 5 6.57 -8.44 9.49
C TYR A 5 6.84 -7.63 10.76
N GLY A 6 7.88 -8.02 11.51
CA GLY A 6 8.33 -7.28 12.69
C GLY A 6 9.13 -6.03 12.34
N GLU A 7 9.66 -5.98 11.13
CA GLU A 7 10.45 -4.89 10.57
C GLU A 7 9.58 -3.73 10.09
N TYR A 8 10.15 -2.53 10.07
CA TYR A 8 9.50 -1.35 9.48
C TYR A 8 9.45 -1.47 7.96
N ALA A 9 8.26 -1.30 7.38
CA ALA A 9 8.08 -1.22 5.93
C ALA A 9 8.15 0.25 5.49
N ALA A 10 9.17 0.61 4.71
CA ALA A 10 9.41 1.95 4.17
C ALA A 10 9.05 2.04 2.68
N ASP A 11 8.88 3.27 2.19
CA ASP A 11 8.69 3.61 0.76
C ASP A 11 7.56 2.80 0.10
N VAL A 12 6.44 2.67 0.79
CA VAL A 12 5.35 1.83 0.31
C VAL A 12 4.68 2.47 -0.90
N ARG A 13 4.58 1.71 -1.99
CA ARG A 13 3.79 2.06 -3.18
C ARG A 13 2.57 1.15 -3.31
N LEU A 14 1.47 1.74 -3.75
CA LEU A 14 0.20 1.06 -3.94
C LEU A 14 -0.14 1.04 -5.44
N LEU A 15 -0.59 -0.11 -5.92
CA LEU A 15 -1.29 -0.22 -7.20
C LEU A 15 -2.78 -0.07 -6.93
N VAL A 16 -3.39 0.95 -7.52
CA VAL A 16 -4.83 1.20 -7.42
C VAL A 16 -5.47 1.01 -8.78
N GLN A 17 -6.50 0.17 -8.81
CA GLN A 17 -7.34 -0.07 -9.98
C GLN A 17 -8.75 0.44 -9.71
N SER A 18 -9.32 1.12 -10.71
CA SER A 18 -10.71 1.56 -10.76
C SER A 18 -11.48 0.59 -11.64
N LEU A 19 -12.55 -0.01 -11.11
CA LEU A 19 -13.33 -1.04 -11.77
C LEU A 19 -14.76 -0.55 -12.01
N ASP A 20 -15.32 -0.87 -13.18
CA ASP A 20 -16.75 -0.69 -13.42
C ASP A 20 -17.57 -1.82 -12.79
N ALA A 21 -18.90 -1.73 -12.89
CA ALA A 21 -19.82 -2.71 -12.30
C ALA A 21 -19.66 -4.14 -12.88
N SER A 22 -19.01 -4.31 -14.03
CA SER A 22 -18.71 -5.62 -14.62
C SER A 22 -17.39 -6.22 -14.09
N GLY A 23 -16.61 -5.46 -13.33
CA GLY A 23 -15.28 -5.82 -12.88
C GLY A 23 -14.18 -5.49 -13.91
N THR A 24 -14.50 -4.74 -14.96
CA THR A 24 -13.50 -4.32 -15.95
C THR A 24 -12.67 -3.17 -15.39
N VAL A 25 -11.34 -3.26 -15.51
CA VAL A 25 -10.42 -2.19 -15.08
C VAL A 25 -10.53 -1.03 -16.07
N VAL A 26 -11.09 0.10 -15.62
CA VAL A 26 -11.25 1.34 -16.39
C VAL A 26 -10.16 2.37 -16.10
N GLY A 27 -9.34 2.13 -15.08
CA GLY A 27 -8.19 2.96 -14.76
C GLY A 27 -7.22 2.25 -13.82
N GLN A 28 -5.93 2.53 -13.98
CA GLN A 28 -4.88 1.94 -13.14
C GLN A 28 -3.74 2.93 -12.93
N ARG A 29 -3.24 3.02 -11.69
CA ARG A 29 -2.04 3.82 -11.38
C ARG A 29 -1.28 3.28 -10.18
N VAL A 30 0.03 3.51 -10.19
CA VAL A 30 0.89 3.35 -9.01
C VAL A 30 0.98 4.70 -8.29
N VAL A 31 0.77 4.69 -6.98
CA VAL A 31 0.83 5.89 -6.12
C VAL A 31 1.66 5.62 -4.87
N TRP A 32 2.20 6.68 -4.29
CA TRP A 32 2.79 6.62 -2.97
C TRP A 32 1.73 6.36 -1.91
N GLY A 33 2.01 5.41 -1.02
CA GLY A 33 1.21 5.13 0.16
C GLY A 33 1.69 5.94 1.37
N PRO A 34 1.45 5.42 2.59
CA PRO A 34 2.03 5.97 3.81
C PRO A 34 3.56 5.94 3.74
N THR A 35 4.20 6.92 4.38
CA THR A 35 5.68 7.00 4.47
C THR A 35 6.31 5.72 5.02
N GLY A 36 5.58 5.02 5.89
CA GLY A 36 5.81 3.61 6.15
C GLY A 36 4.84 3.02 7.16
N VAL A 37 5.11 1.77 7.54
CA VAL A 37 4.28 0.98 8.46
C VAL A 37 5.18 0.32 9.49
N GLY A 38 4.93 0.62 10.76
CA GLY A 38 5.59 -0.06 11.88
C GLY A 38 5.45 -1.59 11.80
N GLY A 39 6.40 -2.31 12.42
CA GLY A 39 6.34 -3.75 12.58
C GLY A 39 5.05 -4.19 13.25
N PHE A 40 4.38 -5.20 12.69
CA PHE A 40 3.04 -5.66 13.09
C PHE A 40 2.00 -4.54 13.20
N GLY A 41 2.27 -3.38 12.58
CA GLY A 41 1.50 -2.17 12.70
C GLY A 41 0.49 -2.00 11.57
N ARG A 42 -0.31 -0.94 11.69
CA ARG A 42 -1.28 -0.52 10.68
C ARG A 42 -1.02 0.92 10.26
N ALA A 43 -1.17 1.17 8.97
CA ALA A 43 -1.23 2.52 8.43
C ALA A 43 -2.47 2.69 7.56
N TYR A 44 -2.95 3.93 7.50
CA TYR A 44 -4.08 4.37 6.69
C TYR A 44 -3.57 5.29 5.58
N PHE A 45 -4.28 5.31 4.45
CA PHE A 45 -3.91 6.10 3.29
C PHE A 45 -5.17 6.71 2.67
N ASP A 46 -4.97 7.81 1.95
CA ASP A 46 -5.96 8.47 1.11
C ASP A 46 -5.37 8.53 -0.31
N VAL A 47 -6.14 8.13 -1.32
CA VAL A 47 -5.72 8.21 -2.72
C VAL A 47 -6.67 9.14 -3.46
N ARG A 48 -6.12 10.26 -3.93
CA ARG A 48 -6.90 11.32 -4.60
C ARG A 48 -6.86 11.16 -6.11
N SER A 49 -7.82 11.81 -6.77
CA SER A 49 -7.87 11.90 -8.24
C SER A 49 -7.90 10.54 -8.92
N LEU A 50 -8.71 9.62 -8.38
CA LEU A 50 -9.07 8.39 -9.06
C LEU A 50 -10.27 8.64 -9.97
N PRO A 51 -10.35 7.96 -11.13
CA PRO A 51 -11.58 7.91 -11.91
C PRO A 51 -12.76 7.47 -11.04
N ALA A 52 -13.94 8.04 -11.26
CA ALA A 52 -15.16 7.50 -10.69
C ALA A 52 -15.32 6.04 -11.15
N ALA A 53 -15.57 5.15 -10.20
CA ALA A 53 -15.65 3.72 -10.41
C ALA A 53 -16.73 3.14 -9.49
N ASP A 54 -17.21 1.95 -9.83
CA ASP A 54 -18.15 1.20 -8.99
C ASP A 54 -17.43 0.71 -7.71
N HIS A 55 -16.22 0.17 -7.88
CA HIS A 55 -15.34 -0.23 -6.78
C HIS A 55 -13.86 -0.10 -7.17
N TYR A 56 -12.99 -0.23 -6.17
CA TYR A 56 -11.55 -0.13 -6.36
C TYR A 56 -10.86 -1.37 -5.80
N HIS A 57 -9.81 -1.82 -6.49
CA HIS A 57 -8.85 -2.76 -5.95
C HIS A 57 -7.56 -2.04 -5.58
N VAL A 58 -6.99 -2.43 -4.43
CA VAL A 58 -5.75 -1.86 -3.92
C VAL A 58 -4.79 -2.99 -3.58
N PHE A 59 -3.60 -2.95 -4.18
CA PHE A 59 -2.52 -3.87 -3.90
C PHE A 59 -1.32 -3.10 -3.37
N VAL A 60 -0.56 -3.71 -2.46
CA VAL A 60 0.80 -3.23 -2.17
C VAL A 60 1.65 -3.64 -3.36
N TRP A 61 2.14 -2.64 -4.10
CA TRP A 61 2.92 -2.85 -5.33
C TRP A 61 4.36 -3.21 -5.01
N ASP A 62 5.01 -2.39 -4.17
CA ASP A 62 6.32 -2.65 -3.59
C ASP A 62 6.54 -1.82 -2.32
N TYR A 63 7.57 -2.22 -1.56
CA TYR A 63 8.02 -1.60 -0.33
C TYR A 63 9.43 -2.10 -0.01
N ARG A 64 10.11 -1.46 0.94
CA ARG A 64 11.37 -1.95 1.52
C ARG A 64 11.17 -2.34 2.97
N LEU A 65 11.67 -3.50 3.39
CA LEU A 65 11.80 -3.82 4.82
C LEU A 65 13.13 -3.28 5.34
N ILE A 66 13.06 -2.51 6.41
CA ILE A 66 14.24 -2.01 7.11
C ILE A 66 14.52 -2.94 8.29
N GLN A 67 15.54 -3.78 8.14
CA GLN A 67 16.09 -4.56 9.24
C GLN A 67 17.00 -3.67 10.07
N ALA A 68 16.69 -3.51 11.35
CA ALA A 68 17.68 -3.03 12.30
C ALA A 68 18.60 -4.21 12.65
N ALA A 69 19.92 -4.01 12.60
CA ALA A 69 20.84 -4.95 13.23
C ALA A 69 20.48 -4.98 14.73
N GLY A 70 20.07 -6.15 15.24
CA GLY A 70 19.80 -6.30 16.66
C GLY A 70 21.04 -5.89 17.45
N VAL A 71 20.90 -4.93 18.36
CA VAL A 71 21.90 -4.76 19.42
C VAL A 71 21.73 -5.98 20.31
N LEU A 72 22.58 -6.99 20.09
CA LEU A 72 22.73 -8.08 21.04
C LEU A 72 23.25 -7.48 22.34
N PRO A 73 22.62 -7.76 23.50
CA PRO A 73 23.13 -7.34 24.80
C PRO A 73 24.44 -8.05 25.16
#